data_AF-A1YI79-F1
#
_entry.id   AF-A1YI79-F1
#
_cell.length_a   1.000
_cell.length_b   1.000
_cell.length_c   1.000
_cell.angle_alpha   90.00
_cell.angle_beta   90.00
_cell.angle_gamma   90.00
#
_symmetry.space_group_name_H-M   'P 1'
#
loop_
_entity.id
_entity.type
_entity.pdbx_description
1 polymer ?
#
loop_
_entity_poly.entity_id
_entity_poly.type
_entity_poly.pdbx_seq_one_letter_code
_entity_poly.pdbx_strand_id
1 'polypeptide(L)'
;ASSNHWLVAWSGLELNMLSMLVIMMKPKHPRTAEATIKYFLTQAIASALMLFSSMINAMQTGQWNITQMTDKYACTMLLLSMTMKLGAAPAYFWLPEVMQGTTTTTALIIASWQKIAPITILFMTHNHLPPVITILVGIMSTIIGGWGSINQTQMRKLMAYSSISNLGWTMVIFTISPNIATLNIAIYIMMITPTFMIM
;
A
#
# COMPACT_ATOMS: atom_id res chain seq x y z
N ALA A 1 -0.92 -5.64 15.69
CA ALA A 1 -2.39 -5.62 15.53
C ALA A 1 -3.01 -5.99 16.87
N SER A 2 -3.31 -5.01 17.71
CA SER A 2 -4.07 -5.18 18.96
C SER A 2 -5.18 -4.14 19.11
N SER A 3 -5.35 -3.27 18.11
CA SER A 3 -6.35 -2.21 18.11
C SER A 3 -7.50 -2.52 17.17
N ASN A 4 -8.70 -2.58 17.72
CA ASN A 4 -9.94 -2.67 16.95
C ASN A 4 -10.51 -1.28 16.62
N HIS A 5 -9.86 -0.20 17.07
CA HIS A 5 -10.34 1.16 16.94
C HIS A 5 -9.70 1.89 15.74
N TRP A 6 -10.52 2.47 14.86
CA TRP A 6 -10.07 3.18 13.66
C TRP A 6 -9.00 4.24 13.91
N LEU A 7 -9.18 5.07 14.95
CA LEU A 7 -8.24 6.15 15.27
C LEU A 7 -6.83 5.62 15.63
N VAL A 8 -6.76 4.48 16.32
CA VAL A 8 -5.48 3.86 16.68
C VAL A 8 -4.83 3.20 15.46
N ALA A 9 -5.61 2.61 14.56
CA ALA A 9 -5.09 2.11 13.29
C ALA A 9 -4.54 3.26 12.42
N TRP A 10 -5.22 4.41 12.40
CA TRP A 10 -4.76 5.61 11.71
C TRP A 10 -3.46 6.15 12.31
N SER A 11 -3.40 6.34 13.64
CA SER A 11 -2.19 6.86 14.28
C SER A 11 -0.98 5.95 14.08
N GLY A 12 -1.18 4.62 14.10
CA GLY A 12 -0.12 3.66 13.79
C GLY A 12 0.41 3.80 12.36
N LEU A 13 -0.48 4.05 11.39
CA LEU A 13 -0.08 4.27 10.00
C LEU A 13 0.61 5.63 9.78
N GLU A 14 0.23 6.68 10.51
CA GLU A 14 0.91 7.98 10.48
C GLU A 14 2.30 7.91 11.09
N LEU A 15 2.45 7.25 12.23
CA LEU A 15 3.76 7.01 12.86
C LEU A 15 4.69 6.23 11.92
N ASN A 16 4.15 5.26 11.19
CA ASN A 16 4.90 4.51 10.19
C ASN A 16 5.37 5.42 9.03
N MET A 17 4.50 6.31 8.56
CA MET A 17 4.86 7.30 7.53
C MET A 17 5.95 8.25 8.01
N LEU A 18 5.78 8.87 9.19
CA LEU A 18 6.74 9.82 9.77
C LEU A 18 8.12 9.19 10.01
N SER A 19 8.15 7.97 10.55
CA SER A 19 9.42 7.25 10.77
C SER A 19 10.13 6.94 9.45
N MET A 20 9.40 6.58 8.40
CA MET A 20 9.98 6.35 7.08
C MET A 20 10.57 7.61 6.45
N LEU A 21 9.92 8.78 6.60
CA LEU A 21 10.47 10.04 6.06
C LEU A 21 11.87 10.32 6.60
N VAL A 22 12.09 10.09 7.90
CA VAL A 22 13.40 10.29 8.54
C VAL A 22 14.45 9.36 7.93
N ILE A 23 14.07 8.12 7.65
CA ILE A 23 15.00 7.14 7.05
C ILE A 23 15.32 7.51 5.59
N MET A 24 14.33 7.97 4.81
CA MET A 24 14.54 8.38 3.41
C MET A 24 15.44 9.61 3.27
N MET A 25 15.36 10.55 4.22
CA MET A 25 16.15 11.79 4.21
C MET A 25 17.59 11.65 4.74
N LYS A 26 18.01 10.47 5.19
CA LYS A 26 19.38 10.24 5.68
C LYS A 26 20.44 10.67 4.65
N PRO A 27 20.42 10.20 3.39
CA PRO A 27 21.28 10.74 2.35
C PRO A 27 20.81 12.15 1.94
N LYS A 28 21.71 13.14 2.04
CA LYS A 28 21.43 14.52 1.64
C LYS A 28 21.70 14.74 0.15
N HIS A 29 20.79 14.29 -0.71
CA HIS A 29 20.86 14.45 -2.16
C HIS A 29 19.54 15.02 -2.70
N PRO A 30 19.52 15.87 -3.74
CA PRO A 30 18.26 16.42 -4.28
C PRO A 30 17.25 15.34 -4.67
N ARG A 31 17.73 14.24 -5.26
CA ARG A 31 16.90 13.08 -5.63
C ARG A 31 16.20 12.40 -4.44
N THR A 32 16.84 12.34 -3.27
CA THR A 32 16.26 11.72 -2.07
C THR A 32 15.21 12.65 -1.45
N ALA A 33 15.43 13.97 -1.54
CA ALA A 33 14.43 14.97 -1.16
C ALA A 33 13.17 14.90 -2.05
N GLU A 34 13.32 14.83 -3.37
CA GLU A 34 12.18 14.65 -4.30
C GLU A 34 11.40 13.37 -4.00
N ALA A 35 12.09 12.24 -3.80
CA ALA A 35 11.44 10.97 -3.44
C ALA A 35 10.68 11.08 -2.11
N THR A 36 11.28 11.72 -1.10
CA THR A 36 10.64 11.91 0.20
C THR A 36 9.39 12.78 0.10
N ILE A 37 9.43 13.87 -0.67
CA ILE A 37 8.28 14.76 -0.87
C ILE A 37 7.14 14.01 -1.59
N LYS A 38 7.47 13.25 -2.64
CA LYS A 38 6.48 12.44 -3.37
C LYS A 38 5.83 11.39 -2.46
N TYR A 39 6.62 10.69 -1.64
CA TYR A 39 6.11 9.72 -0.67
C TYR A 39 5.23 10.39 0.40
N PHE A 40 5.67 11.52 0.95
CA PHE A 40 4.89 12.26 1.96
C PHE A 40 3.53 12.68 1.43
N LEU A 41 3.49 13.32 0.25
CA LEU A 41 2.25 13.83 -0.33
C LEU A 41 1.25 12.70 -0.61
N THR A 42 1.69 11.59 -1.21
CA THR A 42 0.77 10.48 -1.52
C THR A 42 0.26 9.80 -0.26
N GLN A 43 1.12 9.59 0.73
CA GLN A 43 0.73 8.92 1.97
C GLN A 43 -0.16 9.79 2.86
N ALA A 44 0.05 11.11 2.88
CA ALA A 44 -0.78 12.07 3.61
C ALA A 44 -2.18 12.20 2.99
N ILE A 45 -2.29 12.21 1.66
CA ILE A 45 -3.60 12.21 0.99
C ILE A 45 -4.32 10.88 1.29
N ALA A 46 -3.61 9.75 1.20
CA ALA A 46 -4.17 8.45 1.50
C ALA A 46 -4.63 8.33 2.97
N SER A 47 -3.88 8.89 3.93
CA SER A 47 -4.27 8.86 5.33
C SER A 47 -5.46 9.76 5.63
N ALA A 48 -5.55 10.94 4.99
CA ALA A 48 -6.72 11.81 5.07
C ALA A 48 -7.98 11.12 4.51
N LEU A 49 -7.87 10.44 3.35
CA LEU A 49 -8.98 9.66 2.79
C LEU A 49 -9.42 8.52 3.71
N MET A 50 -8.47 7.85 4.37
CA MET A 50 -8.78 6.80 5.33
C MET A 50 -9.55 7.35 6.54
N LEU A 51 -9.14 8.50 7.10
CA LEU A 51 -9.90 9.17 8.17
C LEU A 51 -11.28 9.60 7.72
N PHE A 52 -11.40 10.13 6.51
CA PHE A 52 -12.69 10.54 5.97
C PHE A 52 -13.64 9.34 5.82
N SER A 53 -13.12 8.19 5.37
CA SER A 53 -13.90 6.95 5.30
C SER A 53 -14.39 6.48 6.66
N SER A 54 -13.54 6.54 7.70
CA SER A 54 -13.92 6.11 9.05
C SER A 54 -14.88 7.10 9.71
N MET A 55 -14.73 8.40 9.47
CA MET A 55 -15.65 9.43 9.95
C MET A 55 -17.05 9.26 9.35
N ILE A 56 -17.17 8.97 8.06
CA ILE A 56 -18.48 8.72 7.43
C ILE A 56 -19.14 7.47 8.02
N ASN A 57 -18.38 6.38 8.18
CA ASN A 57 -18.90 5.17 8.80
C ASN A 57 -19.33 5.40 10.26
N ALA A 58 -18.54 6.18 11.03
CA ALA A 58 -18.86 6.54 12.41
C ALA A 58 -20.06 7.47 12.51
N MET A 59 -20.24 8.40 11.58
CA MET A 59 -21.43 9.27 11.53
C MET A 59 -22.73 8.46 11.32
N GLN A 60 -22.67 7.36 10.57
CA GLN A 60 -23.85 6.53 10.31
C GLN A 60 -24.11 5.49 11.40
N THR A 61 -23.06 4.83 11.91
CA THR A 61 -23.19 3.70 12.86
C THR A 61 -22.99 4.09 14.32
N GLY A 62 -22.40 5.26 14.59
CA GLY A 62 -21.99 5.68 15.94
C GLY A 62 -20.82 4.88 16.53
N GLN A 63 -20.21 3.97 15.77
CA GLN A 63 -19.15 3.06 16.24
C GLN A 63 -17.82 3.34 15.52
N TRP A 64 -16.71 3.13 16.24
CA TRP A 64 -15.35 3.31 15.72
C TRP A 64 -14.61 1.97 15.50
N ASN A 65 -15.34 0.87 15.45
CA ASN A 65 -14.77 -0.46 15.26
C ASN A 65 -14.41 -0.73 13.80
N ILE A 66 -13.23 -1.32 13.55
CA ILE A 66 -12.71 -1.60 12.20
C ILE A 66 -13.57 -2.65 11.47
N THR A 67 -14.07 -3.64 12.20
CA THR A 67 -14.82 -4.77 11.61
C THR A 67 -16.24 -4.41 11.19
N GLN A 68 -16.77 -3.27 11.63
CA GLN A 68 -18.15 -2.85 11.37
C GLN A 68 -18.17 -1.72 10.34
N MET A 69 -17.94 -2.08 9.08
CA MET A 69 -18.03 -1.16 7.94
C MET A 69 -19.33 -1.44 7.19
N THR A 70 -20.34 -0.58 7.37
CA THR A 70 -21.68 -0.81 6.81
C THR A 70 -21.95 0.02 5.56
N ASP A 71 -21.39 1.23 5.49
CA ASP A 71 -21.60 2.11 4.34
C ASP A 71 -20.73 1.68 3.15
N LYS A 72 -21.39 1.48 2.01
CA LYS A 72 -20.73 1.17 0.74
C LYS A 72 -19.81 2.32 0.29
N TYR A 73 -20.19 3.57 0.53
CA TYR A 73 -19.35 4.72 0.19
C TYR A 73 -18.08 4.74 1.04
N ALA A 74 -18.20 4.57 2.36
CA ALA A 74 -17.05 4.45 3.25
C ALA A 74 -16.11 3.29 2.83
N CYS A 75 -16.66 2.13 2.49
CA CYS A 75 -15.86 0.98 2.02
C CYS A 75 -15.10 1.28 0.71
N THR A 76 -15.73 1.97 -0.24
CA THR A 76 -15.06 2.35 -1.50
C THR A 76 -13.94 3.38 -1.27
N MET A 77 -14.15 4.35 -0.39
CA MET A 77 -13.12 5.34 -0.03
C MET A 77 -11.98 4.71 0.74
N LEU A 78 -12.27 3.77 1.65
CA LEU A 78 -11.25 2.98 2.32
C LEU A 78 -10.42 2.20 1.31
N LEU A 79 -11.06 1.50 0.37
CA LEU A 79 -10.35 0.76 -0.68
C LEU A 79 -9.44 1.70 -1.47
N LEU A 80 -9.93 2.86 -1.91
CA LEU A 80 -9.13 3.86 -2.60
C LEU A 80 -7.92 4.30 -1.76
N SER A 81 -8.14 4.60 -0.48
CA SER A 81 -7.07 5.00 0.44
C SER A 81 -5.97 3.92 0.57
N MET A 82 -6.37 2.65 0.69
CA MET A 82 -5.43 1.53 0.80
C MET A 82 -4.67 1.28 -0.51
N THR A 83 -5.34 1.42 -1.67
CA THR A 83 -4.68 1.30 -2.98
C THR A 83 -3.61 2.36 -3.18
N MET A 84 -3.87 3.60 -2.72
CA MET A 84 -2.86 4.68 -2.73
C MET A 84 -1.68 4.35 -1.81
N LYS A 85 -1.94 3.88 -0.57
CA LYS A 85 -0.87 3.50 0.38
C LYS A 85 0.01 2.36 -0.13
N LEU A 86 -0.58 1.37 -0.78
CA LEU A 86 0.13 0.20 -1.32
C LEU A 86 0.83 0.47 -2.65
N GLY A 87 0.40 1.50 -3.39
CA GLY A 87 0.90 1.81 -4.73
C GLY A 87 0.32 0.91 -5.82
N ALA A 88 -0.93 0.46 -5.65
CA ALA A 88 -1.67 -0.26 -6.68
C ALA A 88 -2.25 0.72 -7.72
N ALA A 89 -2.55 0.22 -8.92
CA ALA A 89 -3.20 1.03 -9.96
C ALA A 89 -4.59 1.53 -9.49
N PRO A 90 -4.98 2.79 -9.78
CA PRO A 90 -4.32 3.78 -10.64
C PRO A 90 -3.21 4.60 -9.95
N ALA A 91 -3.07 4.53 -8.63
CA ALA A 91 -2.11 5.31 -7.85
C ALA A 91 -0.72 4.66 -7.75
N TYR A 92 -0.20 4.13 -8.85
CA TYR A 92 1.07 3.41 -8.88
C TYR A 92 2.29 4.30 -9.15
N PHE A 93 2.08 5.51 -9.69
CA PHE A 93 3.14 6.39 -10.21
C PHE A 93 4.22 6.76 -9.19
N TRP A 94 3.86 6.86 -7.91
CA TRP A 94 4.82 7.23 -6.87
C TRP A 94 5.84 6.14 -6.58
N LEU A 95 5.45 4.86 -6.70
CA LEU A 95 6.24 3.75 -6.19
C LEU A 95 7.57 3.57 -6.97
N PRO A 96 7.60 3.54 -8.32
CA PRO A 96 8.85 3.45 -9.09
C PRO A 96 9.78 4.65 -8.89
N GLU A 97 9.24 5.86 -8.73
CA GLU A 97 10.05 7.06 -8.55
C GLU A 97 10.68 7.13 -7.17
N VAL A 98 9.91 6.80 -6.13
CA VAL A 98 10.40 6.77 -4.75
C VAL A 98 11.47 5.70 -4.60
N MET A 99 11.23 4.47 -5.07
CA MET A 99 12.22 3.39 -4.98
C MET A 99 13.52 3.69 -5.72
N GLN A 100 13.47 4.46 -6.81
CA GLN A 100 14.68 4.85 -7.54
C GLN A 100 15.46 5.98 -6.84
N GLY A 101 14.77 6.86 -6.11
CA GLY A 101 15.36 8.01 -5.44
C GLY A 101 15.94 7.70 -4.06
N THR A 102 15.63 6.55 -3.47
CA THR A 102 16.12 6.13 -2.15
C THR A 102 17.24 5.09 -2.23
N THR A 103 17.87 4.77 -1.09
CA THR A 103 18.88 3.70 -1.01
C THR A 103 18.24 2.31 -1.21
N THR A 104 19.04 1.29 -1.55
CA THR A 104 18.53 -0.09 -1.72
C THR A 104 17.92 -0.64 -0.43
N THR A 105 18.54 -0.37 0.71
CA THR A 105 18.03 -0.75 2.04
C THR A 105 16.68 -0.12 2.38
N THR A 106 16.49 1.16 2.04
CA THR A 106 15.20 1.84 2.26
C THR A 106 14.14 1.38 1.26
N ALA A 107 14.51 1.12 0.01
CA ALA A 107 13.63 0.52 -0.98
C ALA A 107 13.13 -0.87 -0.54
N LEU A 108 13.97 -1.68 0.09
CA LEU A 108 13.57 -2.96 0.68
C LEU A 108 12.51 -2.78 1.79
N ILE A 109 12.70 -1.82 2.69
CA ILE A 109 11.73 -1.52 3.76
C ILE A 109 10.39 -1.06 3.16
N ILE A 110 10.42 -0.23 2.12
CA ILE A 110 9.21 0.21 1.39
C ILE A 110 8.51 -0.98 0.72
N ALA A 111 9.25 -1.89 0.09
CA ALA A 111 8.68 -3.02 -0.61
C ALA A 111 8.13 -4.12 0.32
N SER A 112 8.60 -4.20 1.58
CA SER A 112 8.21 -5.23 2.55
C SER A 112 7.34 -4.66 3.68
N TRP A 113 7.97 -3.92 4.59
CA TRP A 113 7.37 -3.45 5.84
C TRP A 113 6.17 -2.54 5.62
N GLN A 114 6.27 -1.62 4.65
CA GLN A 114 5.19 -0.66 4.36
C GLN A 114 3.93 -1.32 3.77
N LYS A 115 4.03 -2.55 3.24
CA LYS A 115 2.89 -3.28 2.70
C LYS A 115 2.10 -4.01 3.79
N ILE A 116 2.73 -4.41 4.90
CA ILE A 116 2.12 -5.24 5.94
C ILE A 116 0.90 -4.55 6.56
N ALA A 117 1.06 -3.30 7.04
CA ALA A 117 -0.02 -2.63 7.77
C ALA A 117 -1.28 -2.38 6.90
N PRO A 118 -1.20 -1.81 5.67
CA PRO A 118 -2.38 -1.64 4.84
C PRO A 118 -3.08 -2.96 4.45
N ILE A 119 -2.30 -4.03 4.19
CA ILE A 119 -2.87 -5.36 3.90
C ILE A 119 -3.62 -5.92 5.12
N THR A 120 -3.12 -5.71 6.34
CA THR A 120 -3.86 -6.16 7.53
C THR A 120 -5.20 -5.45 7.71
N ILE A 121 -5.30 -4.17 7.33
CA ILE A 121 -6.57 -3.44 7.40
C ILE A 121 -7.54 -3.96 6.33
N LEU A 122 -7.04 -4.21 5.11
CA LEU A 122 -7.85 -4.87 4.08
C LEU A 122 -8.33 -6.24 4.57
N PHE A 123 -7.48 -7.01 5.25
CA PHE A 123 -7.83 -8.34 5.77
C PHE A 123 -8.97 -8.26 6.78
N MET A 124 -8.90 -7.30 7.73
CA MET A 124 -9.95 -7.08 8.73
C MET A 124 -11.26 -6.59 8.11
N THR A 125 -11.22 -5.93 6.95
CA THR A 125 -12.38 -5.33 6.28
C THR A 125 -12.86 -6.13 5.06
N HIS A 126 -12.28 -7.31 4.82
CA HIS A 126 -12.47 -8.13 3.62
C HIS A 126 -13.95 -8.36 3.26
N ASN A 127 -14.79 -8.68 4.25
CA ASN A 127 -16.21 -8.99 4.04
C ASN A 127 -17.03 -7.81 3.49
N HIS A 128 -16.56 -6.58 3.67
CA HIS A 128 -17.29 -5.35 3.32
C HIS A 128 -16.74 -4.66 2.07
N LEU A 129 -15.63 -5.15 1.51
CA LEU A 129 -15.02 -4.55 0.34
C LEU A 129 -15.86 -4.79 -0.93
N PRO A 130 -16.01 -3.79 -1.81
CA PRO A 130 -16.75 -3.94 -3.07
C PRO A 130 -15.97 -4.84 -4.05
N PRO A 131 -16.43 -6.07 -4.35
CA PRO A 131 -15.63 -7.08 -5.05
C PRO A 131 -15.31 -6.73 -6.50
N VAL A 132 -16.22 -6.03 -7.17
CA VAL A 132 -16.00 -5.61 -8.57
C VAL A 132 -14.85 -4.61 -8.67
N ILE A 133 -14.76 -3.66 -7.73
CA ILE A 133 -13.73 -2.61 -7.75
C ILE A 133 -12.37 -3.18 -7.34
N THR A 134 -12.32 -4.06 -6.33
CA THR A 134 -11.06 -4.71 -5.91
C THR A 134 -10.45 -5.55 -7.03
N ILE A 135 -11.26 -6.34 -7.74
CA ILE A 135 -10.80 -7.17 -8.85
C ILE A 135 -10.34 -6.29 -10.02
N LEU A 136 -11.08 -5.22 -10.34
CA LEU A 136 -10.69 -4.28 -11.39
C LEU A 136 -9.33 -3.64 -11.11
N VAL A 137 -9.11 -3.17 -9.88
CA VAL A 137 -7.81 -2.64 -9.42
C VAL A 137 -6.71 -3.70 -9.54
N GLY A 138 -7.02 -4.95 -9.16
CA GLY A 138 -6.10 -6.08 -9.28
C GLY A 138 -5.67 -6.35 -10.73
N ILE A 139 -6.63 -6.43 -11.66
CA ILE A 139 -6.34 -6.66 -13.09
C ILE A 139 -5.56 -5.48 -13.68
N MET A 140 -5.94 -4.24 -13.36
CA MET A 140 -5.22 -3.08 -13.87
C MET A 140 -3.77 -3.03 -13.36
N SER A 141 -3.53 -3.38 -12.10
CA SER A 141 -2.18 -3.40 -11.53
C SER A 141 -1.32 -4.55 -12.07
N THR A 142 -1.87 -5.73 -12.38
CA THR A 142 -1.10 -6.79 -13.05
C THR A 142 -0.69 -6.38 -14.46
N ILE A 143 -1.58 -5.77 -15.24
CA ILE A 143 -1.30 -5.29 -16.61
C ILE A 143 -0.22 -4.19 -16.58
N ILE A 144 -0.40 -3.17 -15.73
CA ILE A 144 0.53 -2.04 -15.63
C ILE A 144 1.88 -2.48 -15.07
N GLY A 145 1.90 -3.39 -14.08
CA GLY A 145 3.12 -3.97 -13.55
C GLY A 145 3.88 -4.77 -14.62
N GLY A 146 3.16 -5.56 -15.41
CA GLY A 146 3.72 -6.34 -16.52
C GLY A 146 4.34 -5.46 -17.59
N TRP A 147 3.56 -4.58 -18.22
CA TRP A 147 4.06 -3.70 -19.28
C TRP A 147 5.10 -2.69 -18.79
N GLY A 148 4.93 -2.16 -17.59
CA GLY A 148 5.87 -1.22 -16.99
C GLY A 148 7.25 -1.82 -16.75
N SER A 149 7.35 -3.14 -16.52
CA SER A 149 8.62 -3.83 -16.27
C SER A 149 9.50 -4.00 -17.51
N ILE A 150 8.90 -4.12 -18.71
CA ILE A 150 9.61 -4.46 -19.96
C ILE A 150 10.59 -3.35 -20.37
N ASN A 151 10.25 -2.09 -20.11
CA ASN A 151 11.01 -0.93 -20.60
C ASN A 151 11.91 -0.28 -19.53
N GLN A 152 12.26 -1.00 -18.47
CA GLN A 152 13.09 -0.44 -17.38
C GLN A 152 14.47 -1.10 -17.33
N THR A 153 15.51 -0.29 -17.49
CA THR A 153 16.91 -0.71 -17.31
C THR A 153 17.37 -0.61 -15.86
N GLN A 154 16.68 0.20 -15.05
CA GLN A 154 17.04 0.43 -13.65
C GLN A 154 16.45 -0.67 -12.76
N MET A 155 17.30 -1.44 -12.09
CA MET A 155 16.90 -2.58 -11.26
C MET A 155 15.85 -2.21 -10.20
N ARG A 156 15.98 -1.03 -9.56
CA ARG A 156 15.01 -0.59 -8.53
C ARG A 156 13.63 -0.28 -9.10
N LYS A 157 13.55 0.28 -10.32
CA LYS A 157 12.26 0.47 -11.01
C LYS A 157 11.66 -0.85 -11.44
N LEU A 158 12.48 -1.79 -11.89
CA LEU A 158 12.03 -3.15 -12.21
C LEU A 158 11.41 -3.84 -10.98
N MET A 159 12.06 -3.73 -9.82
CA MET A 159 11.52 -4.23 -8.55
C MET A 159 10.25 -3.50 -8.09
N ALA A 160 10.13 -2.21 -8.39
CA ALA A 160 8.89 -1.47 -8.15
C ALA A 160 7.71 -2.06 -8.94
N TYR A 161 7.91 -2.32 -10.24
CA TYR A 161 6.87 -2.90 -11.10
C TYR A 161 6.55 -4.35 -10.75
N SER A 162 7.52 -5.16 -10.32
CA SER A 162 7.24 -6.50 -9.78
C SER A 162 6.40 -6.44 -8.50
N SER A 163 6.58 -5.40 -7.68
CA SER A 163 5.75 -5.17 -6.50
C SER A 163 4.31 -4.77 -6.85
N ILE A 164 4.13 -4.02 -7.95
CA ILE A 164 2.82 -3.60 -8.44
C ILE A 164 2.07 -4.80 -9.02
N SER A 165 2.75 -5.65 -9.81
CA SER A 165 2.13 -6.86 -10.37
C SER A 165 1.76 -7.86 -9.28
N ASN A 166 2.64 -8.07 -8.28
CA ASN A 166 2.30 -8.95 -7.17
C ASN A 166 1.12 -8.41 -6.36
N LEU A 167 1.07 -7.10 -6.09
CA LEU A 167 -0.10 -6.50 -5.45
C LEU A 167 -1.37 -6.73 -6.28
N GLY A 168 -1.30 -6.69 -7.61
CA GLY A 168 -2.43 -7.01 -8.45
C GLY A 168 -2.99 -8.43 -8.22
N TRP A 169 -2.11 -9.43 -8.17
CA TRP A 169 -2.52 -10.80 -7.80
C TRP A 169 -3.14 -10.88 -6.41
N THR A 170 -2.58 -10.15 -5.43
CA THR A 170 -3.15 -10.13 -4.08
C THR A 170 -4.54 -9.50 -4.05
N MET A 171 -4.78 -8.43 -4.82
CA MET A 171 -6.06 -7.72 -4.85
C MET A 171 -7.18 -8.53 -5.52
N VAL A 172 -6.86 -9.31 -6.57
CA VAL A 172 -7.83 -10.20 -7.24
C VAL A 172 -8.30 -11.30 -6.29
N ILE A 173 -7.36 -11.95 -5.59
CA ILE A 173 -7.68 -13.07 -4.69
C ILE A 173 -8.26 -12.56 -3.37
N PHE A 174 -8.02 -11.29 -3.02
CA PHE A 174 -8.37 -10.73 -1.73
C PHE A 174 -9.83 -10.95 -1.37
N THR A 175 -10.77 -10.78 -2.31
CA THR A 175 -12.22 -10.90 -2.07
C THR A 175 -12.77 -12.32 -2.15
N ILE A 176 -11.96 -13.30 -2.57
CA ILE A 176 -12.34 -14.71 -2.63
C ILE A 176 -11.79 -15.47 -1.43
N SER A 177 -10.50 -15.30 -1.15
CA SER A 177 -9.83 -16.00 -0.06
C SER A 177 -8.69 -15.13 0.52
N PRO A 178 -8.95 -14.41 1.62
CA PRO A 178 -7.98 -13.46 2.16
C PRO A 178 -6.71 -14.16 2.68
N ASN A 179 -6.82 -15.44 3.08
CA ASN A 179 -5.68 -16.26 3.50
C ASN A 179 -4.67 -16.55 2.38
N ILE A 180 -5.15 -16.73 1.14
CA ILE A 180 -4.25 -16.95 -0.01
C ILE A 180 -3.58 -15.62 -0.39
N ALA A 181 -4.31 -14.51 -0.26
CA ALA A 181 -3.73 -13.18 -0.50
C ALA A 181 -2.59 -12.87 0.48
N THR A 182 -2.75 -13.16 1.77
CA THR A 182 -1.69 -12.97 2.77
C THR A 182 -0.50 -13.90 2.53
N LEU A 183 -0.76 -15.15 2.13
CA LEU A 183 0.29 -16.09 1.73
C LEU A 183 1.13 -15.57 0.56
N ASN A 184 0.49 -15.02 -0.48
CA ASN A 184 1.19 -14.47 -1.64
C ASN A 184 2.14 -13.32 -1.24
N ILE A 185 1.71 -12.45 -0.33
CA ILE A 185 2.55 -11.36 0.18
C ILE A 185 3.74 -11.90 0.98
N ALA A 186 3.53 -12.92 1.81
CA ALA A 186 4.60 -13.54 2.57
C ALA A 186 5.66 -14.15 1.65
N ILE A 187 5.23 -14.89 0.62
CA ILE A 187 6.13 -15.48 -0.40
C ILE A 187 6.89 -14.37 -1.13
N TYR A 188 6.21 -13.30 -1.52
CA TYR A 188 6.85 -12.17 -2.19
C TYR A 188 7.90 -11.49 -1.32
N ILE A 189 7.61 -11.24 -0.04
CA ILE A 189 8.58 -10.65 0.89
C ILE A 189 9.81 -11.57 1.02
N MET A 190 9.62 -12.88 1.09
CA MET A 190 10.74 -13.84 1.12
C MET A 190 11.57 -13.83 -0.17
N MET A 191 10.94 -13.62 -1.33
CA MET A 191 11.65 -13.56 -2.62
C MET A 191 12.44 -12.26 -2.81
N ILE A 192 11.89 -11.12 -2.38
CA ILE A 192 12.55 -9.83 -2.62
C ILE A 192 13.74 -9.58 -1.70
N THR A 193 13.75 -10.12 -0.48
CA THR A 193 14.83 -9.87 0.49
C THR A 193 16.21 -10.25 -0.03
N PRO A 194 16.47 -11.46 -0.60
CA PRO A 194 17.77 -11.77 -1.17
C PRO A 194 18.10 -10.89 -2.39
N THR A 195 17.11 -10.60 -3.24
CA THR A 195 17.35 -9.79 -4.45
C THR A 195 17.81 -8.37 -4.11
N PHE A 196 17.22 -7.73 -3.10
CA PHE A 196 17.64 -6.38 -2.66
C PHE A 196 18.97 -6.38 -1.93
N MET A 197 19.35 -7.48 -1.28
CA MET A 197 20.65 -7.59 -0.61
C MET A 197 21.81 -7.79 -1.59
N ILE A 198 21.53 -8.33 -2.78
CA ILE A 198 22.52 -8.54 -3.84
C ILE A 198 22.71 -7.28 -4.71
N MET A 199 21.70 -6.40 -4.78
CA MET A 199 21.73 -5.13 -5.53
C MET A 199 22.47 -4.00 -4.80
#